data_AF-A0A7M3ZU45-F1
#
_entry.id   AF-A0A7M3ZU45-F1
#
_cell.length_a   1.000
_cell.length_b   1.000
_cell.length_c   1.000
_cell.angle_alpha   90.00
_cell.angle_beta   90.00
_cell.angle_gamma   90.00
#
_symmetry.space_group_name_H-M   'P 1'
#
loop_
_entity.id
_entity.type
_entity.pdbx_description
1 polymer ?
#
loop_
_entity_poly.entity_id
_entity_poly.type
_entity_poly.pdbx_seq_one_letter_code
_entity_poly.pdbx_strand_id
1 'polypeptide(L)'
;MGDAKQTVSVGDHNPLIGLDTDRLEREMDAYHRWLDERTDDAYRIAETARKQGLDHKDRVEIPRASDLAGRTEKLLIEHLDGYEVADDIRALLDEHDRETTSIIIAQSVARGFRDLGYDLEKSIDVGLRVGLAVLTEAVLVAPLEGISEVRLLNNVDGSQFVSVHFAGPIRAAGGTAQALAVLIADMIRRELNVGHYQPTDPEVERVKEEFGLYRGNLQYRPSPHEIDEIVRACPVMINGESTERIECAGYGNVRNIDEPRIRGGVLLVIGEGMCLKAPKIQKHTERLNMPGWDFIAKFAS
;
A
#
# COMPACT_ATOMS: atom_id res chain seq x y z
N MET A 1 12.84 -42.00 4.17
CA MET A 1 11.59 -41.81 4.94
C MET A 1 11.15 -40.40 4.58
N GLY A 2 10.37 -40.14 3.54
CA GLY A 2 9.12 -40.76 3.14
C GLY A 2 8.07 -39.65 3.26
N ASP A 3 8.00 -38.78 2.25
CA ASP A 3 7.08 -37.64 2.20
C ASP A 3 5.63 -38.12 2.28
N ALA A 4 4.98 -37.80 3.40
CA ALA A 4 3.57 -38.04 3.58
C ALA A 4 2.79 -36.92 2.87
N LYS A 5 2.35 -37.20 1.63
CA LYS A 5 1.30 -36.42 0.96
C LYS A 5 0.08 -36.36 1.89
N GLN A 6 -0.28 -35.17 2.37
CA GLN A 6 -1.57 -34.94 3.02
C GLN A 6 -2.68 -35.21 2.00
N THR A 7 -3.34 -36.34 2.13
CA THR A 7 -4.55 -36.65 1.37
C THR A 7 -5.73 -35.88 1.97
N VAL A 8 -6.18 -34.85 1.26
CA VAL A 8 -7.42 -34.13 1.59
C VAL A 8 -8.60 -35.09 1.39
N SER A 9 -9.35 -35.37 2.46
CA SER A 9 -10.56 -36.20 2.41
C SER A 9 -11.70 -35.42 1.75
N VAL A 10 -11.79 -35.54 0.43
CA VAL A 10 -12.96 -35.08 -0.34
C VAL A 10 -14.12 -36.03 -0.02
N GLY A 11 -15.21 -35.54 0.56
CA GLY A 11 -16.39 -36.36 0.92
C GLY A 11 -17.03 -37.07 -0.29
N ASP A 12 -18.20 -37.69 -0.11
CA ASP A 12 -18.91 -38.55 -1.09
C ASP A 12 -19.19 -37.93 -2.49
N HIS A 13 -18.87 -36.65 -2.69
CA HIS A 13 -18.85 -35.98 -3.99
C HIS A 13 -17.46 -35.39 -4.25
N ASN A 14 -16.52 -36.22 -4.72
CA ASN A 14 -15.26 -35.72 -5.27
C ASN A 14 -15.46 -35.33 -6.76
N PRO A 15 -15.43 -34.03 -7.11
CA PRO A 15 -15.66 -33.57 -8.48
C PRO A 15 -14.58 -34.01 -9.47
N LEU A 16 -13.48 -34.59 -8.99
CA LEU A 16 -12.38 -35.11 -9.80
C LEU A 16 -12.59 -36.57 -10.23
N ILE A 17 -13.58 -37.28 -9.67
CA ILE A 17 -13.87 -38.68 -10.06
C ILE A 17 -14.37 -38.71 -11.51
N GLY A 18 -13.64 -39.43 -12.37
CA GLY A 18 -13.97 -39.56 -13.80
C GLY A 18 -13.27 -38.55 -14.70
N LEU A 19 -12.48 -37.62 -14.15
CA LEU A 19 -11.63 -36.71 -14.91
C LEU A 19 -10.22 -37.32 -15.04
N ASP A 20 -9.66 -37.23 -16.25
CA ASP A 20 -8.25 -37.53 -16.51
C ASP A 20 -7.41 -36.32 -16.08
N THR A 21 -7.13 -36.22 -14.78
CA THR A 21 -6.38 -35.11 -14.17
C THR A 21 -5.00 -34.99 -14.78
N ASP A 22 -4.31 -36.10 -15.03
CA ASP A 22 -2.97 -36.11 -15.59
C ASP A 22 -2.95 -35.53 -17.02
N ARG A 23 -3.96 -35.83 -17.85
CA ARG A 23 -4.09 -35.19 -19.17
C ARG A 23 -4.37 -33.70 -19.04
N LEU A 24 -5.27 -33.29 -18.15
CA LEU A 24 -5.64 -31.88 -17.97
C LEU A 24 -4.47 -31.04 -17.44
N GLU A 25 -3.68 -31.55 -16.49
CA GLU A 25 -2.45 -30.89 -16.01
C GLU A 25 -1.43 -30.73 -17.15
N ARG A 26 -1.21 -31.78 -17.95
CA ARG A 26 -0.33 -31.68 -19.13
C ARG A 26 -0.82 -30.68 -20.17
N GLU A 27 -2.12 -30.60 -20.40
CA GLU A 27 -2.73 -29.64 -21.33
C GLU A 27 -2.56 -28.20 -20.82
N MET A 28 -2.75 -27.98 -19.51
CA MET A 28 -2.50 -26.68 -18.87
C MET A 28 -1.02 -26.27 -18.99
N ASP A 29 -0.08 -27.18 -18.72
CA ASP A 29 1.36 -26.91 -18.85
C ASP A 29 1.78 -26.64 -20.31
N ALA A 30 1.16 -27.34 -21.27
CA ALA A 30 1.39 -27.08 -22.69
C ALA A 30 0.86 -25.69 -23.09
N TYR A 31 -0.32 -25.31 -22.58
CA TYR A 31 -0.91 -24.00 -22.83
C TYR A 31 -0.07 -22.86 -22.23
N HIS A 32 0.40 -22.98 -20.98
CA HIS A 32 1.27 -21.99 -20.36
C HIS A 32 2.59 -21.82 -21.13
N ARG A 33 3.26 -22.93 -21.49
CA ARG A 33 4.47 -22.87 -22.32
C ARG A 33 4.24 -22.19 -23.66
N TRP A 34 3.12 -22.49 -24.31
CA TRP A 34 2.77 -21.83 -25.57
C TRP A 34 2.62 -20.31 -25.41
N LEU A 35 1.98 -19.84 -24.33
CA LEU A 35 1.87 -18.41 -24.03
C LEU A 35 3.24 -17.78 -23.73
N ASP A 36 4.08 -18.45 -22.95
CA ASP A 36 5.42 -17.97 -22.61
C ASP A 36 6.32 -17.82 -23.84
N GLU A 37 6.38 -18.84 -24.70
CA GLU A 37 7.19 -18.83 -25.93
C GLU A 37 6.79 -17.67 -26.87
N ARG A 38 5.48 -17.48 -27.05
CA ARG A 38 4.95 -16.39 -27.89
C ARG A 38 5.18 -15.01 -27.29
N THR A 39 5.16 -14.92 -25.96
CA THR A 39 5.52 -13.69 -25.26
C THR A 39 7.00 -13.37 -25.47
N ASP A 40 7.88 -14.38 -25.37
CA ASP A 40 9.32 -14.20 -25.61
C ASP A 40 9.63 -13.81 -27.06
N ASP A 41 8.90 -14.36 -28.04
CA ASP A 41 8.99 -13.93 -29.43
C ASP A 41 8.70 -12.42 -29.56
N ALA A 42 7.63 -11.94 -28.91
CA ALA A 42 7.26 -10.53 -28.94
C ALA A 42 8.32 -9.63 -28.27
N TYR A 43 8.86 -10.04 -27.12
CA TYR A 43 9.93 -9.30 -26.43
C TYR A 43 11.21 -9.24 -27.28
N ARG A 44 11.58 -10.32 -27.98
CA ARG A 44 12.74 -10.33 -28.88
C ARG A 44 12.62 -9.30 -30.00
N ILE A 45 11.42 -9.19 -30.59
CA ILE A 45 11.13 -8.18 -31.62
C ILE A 45 11.23 -6.77 -31.02
N ALA A 46 10.58 -6.54 -29.86
CA ALA A 46 10.55 -5.24 -29.21
C ALA A 46 11.94 -4.76 -28.77
N GLU A 47 12.77 -5.64 -28.20
CA GLU A 47 14.16 -5.35 -27.82
C GLU A 47 15.02 -4.98 -29.03
N THR A 48 14.86 -5.69 -30.14
CA THR A 48 15.57 -5.37 -31.39
C THR A 48 15.18 -3.99 -31.93
N ALA A 49 13.91 -3.61 -31.79
CA ALA A 49 13.44 -2.27 -32.17
C ALA A 49 13.98 -1.18 -31.23
N ARG A 50 13.87 -1.37 -29.90
CA ARG A 50 14.30 -0.38 -28.89
C ARG A 50 15.80 -0.07 -28.97
N LYS A 51 16.63 -1.06 -29.29
CA LYS A 51 18.08 -0.89 -29.50
C LYS A 51 18.47 0.00 -30.67
N GLN A 52 17.53 0.38 -31.55
CA GLN A 52 17.78 1.36 -32.61
C GLN A 52 17.89 2.79 -32.07
N GLY A 53 17.55 3.04 -30.79
CA GLY A 53 17.72 4.34 -30.15
C GLY A 53 16.74 5.42 -30.65
N LEU A 54 15.60 5.00 -31.21
CA LEU A 54 14.57 5.89 -31.77
C LEU A 54 13.48 6.25 -30.74
N ASP A 55 13.46 5.59 -29.58
CA ASP A 55 12.50 5.78 -28.50
C ASP A 55 13.15 6.39 -27.24
N HIS A 56 12.33 6.71 -26.22
CA HIS A 56 12.79 7.34 -24.98
C HIS A 56 13.78 6.50 -24.17
N LYS A 57 13.67 5.16 -24.26
CA LYS A 57 14.60 4.19 -23.67
C LYS A 57 15.04 3.19 -24.74
N ASP A 58 16.27 2.74 -24.64
CA ASP A 58 16.94 1.76 -25.51
C ASP A 58 16.62 0.29 -25.18
N ARG A 59 15.69 0.07 -24.25
CA ARG A 59 15.22 -1.24 -23.75
C ARG A 59 13.70 -1.26 -23.66
N VAL A 60 13.11 -2.46 -23.53
CA VAL A 60 11.68 -2.60 -23.26
C VAL A 60 11.36 -2.11 -21.84
N GLU A 61 10.36 -1.23 -21.73
CA GLU A 61 9.98 -0.57 -20.46
C GLU A 61 8.93 -1.35 -19.65
N ILE A 62 8.26 -2.34 -20.26
CA ILE A 62 7.29 -3.21 -19.59
C ILE A 62 8.02 -4.50 -19.20
N PRO A 63 8.29 -4.76 -17.91
CA PRO A 63 9.03 -5.95 -17.51
C PRO A 63 8.09 -7.16 -17.35
N ARG A 64 8.55 -8.37 -17.71
CA ARG A 64 7.83 -9.62 -17.42
C ARG A 64 7.85 -9.93 -15.93
N ALA A 65 6.78 -10.44 -15.35
CA ALA A 65 6.80 -11.01 -14.00
C ALA A 65 5.93 -12.27 -13.96
N SER A 66 6.42 -13.32 -13.30
CA SER A 66 5.74 -14.62 -13.19
C SER A 66 4.69 -14.66 -12.09
N ASP A 67 4.91 -13.91 -11.00
CA ASP A 67 4.11 -13.97 -9.78
C ASP A 67 4.00 -12.60 -9.10
N LEU A 68 3.25 -12.55 -7.99
CA LEU A 68 3.07 -11.34 -7.19
C LEU A 68 4.41 -10.78 -6.70
N ALA A 69 5.26 -11.63 -6.16
CA ALA A 69 6.58 -11.26 -5.66
C ALA A 69 7.44 -10.56 -6.72
N GLY A 70 7.57 -11.17 -7.90
CA GLY A 70 8.30 -10.61 -9.02
C GLY A 70 7.65 -9.35 -9.58
N ARG A 71 6.31 -9.23 -9.56
CA ARG A 71 5.63 -7.98 -9.93
C ARG A 71 5.95 -6.86 -8.95
N THR A 72 5.91 -7.12 -7.64
CA THR A 72 6.22 -6.12 -6.61
C THR A 72 7.64 -5.57 -6.76
N GLU A 73 8.63 -6.46 -6.90
CA GLU A 73 10.03 -6.07 -7.05
C GLU A 73 10.26 -5.25 -8.32
N LYS A 74 9.66 -5.68 -9.45
CA LYS A 74 9.78 -4.98 -10.73
C LYS A 74 9.04 -3.65 -10.75
N LEU A 75 7.90 -3.56 -10.07
CA LEU A 75 7.12 -2.33 -9.93
C LEU A 75 7.92 -1.26 -9.17
N LEU A 76 8.69 -1.68 -8.16
CA LEU A 76 9.41 -0.79 -7.25
C LEU A 76 10.92 -0.74 -7.51
N ILE A 77 11.37 -1.16 -8.70
CA ILE A 77 12.80 -1.31 -9.01
C ILE A 77 13.61 -0.03 -8.77
N GLU A 78 13.02 1.14 -9.07
CA GLU A 78 13.65 2.46 -8.86
C GLU A 78 13.67 2.90 -7.39
N HIS A 79 12.85 2.27 -6.53
CA HIS A 79 12.78 2.58 -5.10
C HIS A 79 13.63 1.62 -4.27
N LEU A 80 13.79 0.39 -4.74
CA LEU A 80 14.47 -0.69 -4.03
C LEU A 80 15.99 -0.60 -4.07
N ASP A 81 16.60 0.18 -4.97
CA ASP A 81 18.06 0.37 -5.05
C ASP A 81 18.85 -0.97 -5.10
N GLY A 82 18.27 -2.01 -5.72
CA GLY A 82 18.84 -3.35 -5.79
C GLY A 82 18.55 -4.27 -4.60
N TYR A 83 17.76 -3.80 -3.62
CA TYR A 83 17.25 -4.63 -2.53
C TYR A 83 16.25 -5.67 -3.06
N GLU A 84 16.61 -6.94 -2.95
CA GLU A 84 15.78 -8.06 -3.39
C GLU A 84 14.66 -8.30 -2.36
N VAL A 85 13.42 -8.34 -2.82
CA VAL A 85 12.24 -8.56 -1.97
C VAL A 85 11.40 -9.74 -2.42
N ALA A 86 11.60 -10.22 -3.65
CA ALA A 86 10.73 -11.23 -4.23
C ALA A 86 10.75 -12.56 -3.43
N ASP A 87 11.93 -13.05 -3.06
CA ASP A 87 12.03 -14.33 -2.34
C ASP A 87 11.46 -14.25 -0.91
N ASP A 88 11.67 -13.13 -0.22
CA ASP A 88 11.06 -12.88 1.10
C ASP A 88 9.52 -12.83 1.00
N ILE A 89 8.99 -12.17 -0.03
CA ILE A 89 7.54 -12.13 -0.28
C ILE A 89 7.00 -13.54 -0.53
N ARG A 90 7.69 -14.38 -1.33
CA ARG A 90 7.26 -15.76 -1.60
C ARG A 90 7.22 -16.58 -0.32
N ALA A 91 8.29 -16.56 0.47
CA ALA A 91 8.38 -17.28 1.73
C ALA A 91 7.25 -16.88 2.70
N LEU A 92 6.96 -15.57 2.80
CA LEU A 92 5.88 -15.09 3.66
C LEU A 92 4.48 -15.43 3.13
N LEU A 93 4.27 -15.51 1.81
CA LEU A 93 2.97 -15.90 1.23
C LEU A 93 2.66 -17.39 1.41
N ASP A 94 3.68 -18.23 1.60
CA ASP A 94 3.48 -19.66 1.90
C ASP A 94 2.95 -19.88 3.33
N GLU A 95 3.22 -18.94 4.25
CA GLU A 95 2.85 -19.05 5.66
C GLU A 95 1.67 -18.15 6.06
N HIS A 96 1.46 -17.05 5.33
CA HIS A 96 0.53 -15.99 5.71
C HIS A 96 -0.37 -15.55 4.56
N ASP A 97 -1.52 -14.99 4.91
CA ASP A 97 -2.37 -14.32 3.92
C ASP A 97 -1.75 -12.99 3.48
N ARG A 98 -2.13 -12.53 2.29
CA ARG A 98 -1.56 -11.35 1.64
C ARG A 98 -1.56 -10.10 2.52
N GLU A 99 -2.63 -9.85 3.27
CA GLU A 99 -2.71 -8.71 4.17
C GLU A 99 -1.67 -8.79 5.30
N THR A 100 -1.48 -9.96 5.91
CA THR A 100 -0.47 -10.14 6.95
C THR A 100 0.94 -10.09 6.35
N THR A 101 1.16 -10.75 5.20
CA THR A 101 2.43 -10.69 4.47
C THR A 101 2.81 -9.26 4.15
N SER A 102 1.88 -8.42 3.71
CA SER A 102 2.15 -7.03 3.36
C SER A 102 2.67 -6.17 4.51
N ILE A 103 2.21 -6.44 5.73
CA ILE A 103 2.63 -5.71 6.92
C ILE A 103 4.01 -6.20 7.37
N ILE A 104 4.21 -7.52 7.41
CA ILE A 104 5.48 -8.14 7.82
C ILE A 104 6.60 -7.75 6.86
N ILE A 105 6.37 -7.86 5.55
CA ILE A 105 7.39 -7.52 4.55
C ILE A 105 7.71 -6.02 4.59
N ALA A 106 6.72 -5.15 4.80
CA ALA A 106 6.94 -3.72 4.88
C ALA A 106 7.86 -3.35 6.06
N GLN A 107 7.65 -3.98 7.23
CA GLN A 107 8.53 -3.80 8.39
C GLN A 107 9.92 -4.41 8.15
N SER A 108 9.99 -5.59 7.54
CA SER A 108 11.26 -6.27 7.20
C SER A 108 12.10 -5.41 6.26
N VAL A 109 11.51 -4.93 5.17
CA VAL A 109 12.18 -4.07 4.18
C VAL A 109 12.60 -2.74 4.81
N ALA A 110 11.73 -2.09 5.57
CA ALA A 110 12.08 -0.85 6.25
C ALA A 110 13.27 -1.04 7.20
N ARG A 111 13.30 -2.14 7.97
CA ARG A 111 14.43 -2.51 8.82
C ARG A 111 15.70 -2.79 8.01
N GLY A 112 15.59 -3.57 6.94
CA GLY A 112 16.71 -3.90 6.06
C GLY A 112 17.34 -2.66 5.42
N PHE A 113 16.53 -1.69 4.99
CA PHE A 113 17.02 -0.40 4.50
C PHE A 113 17.78 0.38 5.57
N ARG A 114 17.30 0.36 6.82
CA ARG A 114 18.02 0.96 7.95
C ARG A 114 19.35 0.28 8.22
N ASP A 115 19.38 -1.05 8.15
CA ASP A 115 20.61 -1.84 8.36
C ASP A 115 21.64 -1.60 7.25
N LEU A 116 21.20 -1.28 6.04
CA LEU A 116 22.06 -0.86 4.91
C LEU A 116 22.53 0.61 5.01
N GLY A 117 22.09 1.36 6.01
CA GLY A 117 22.54 2.72 6.27
C GLY A 117 21.76 3.83 5.57
N TYR A 118 20.61 3.52 4.94
CA TYR A 118 19.70 4.54 4.43
C TYR A 118 19.06 5.34 5.56
N ASP A 119 18.65 6.58 5.31
CA ASP A 119 17.96 7.41 6.30
C ASP A 119 16.56 6.85 6.68
N LEU A 120 15.96 7.42 7.73
CA LEU A 120 14.68 6.94 8.25
C LEU A 120 13.54 7.19 7.24
N GLU A 121 13.53 8.33 6.57
CA GLU A 121 12.47 8.70 5.62
C GLU A 121 12.43 7.73 4.44
N LYS A 122 13.57 7.50 3.79
CA LYS A 122 13.74 6.53 2.69
C LYS A 122 13.36 5.13 3.13
N SER A 123 13.77 4.71 4.32
CA SER A 123 13.45 3.36 4.83
C SER A 123 11.95 3.17 5.05
N ILE A 124 11.27 4.18 5.59
CA ILE A 124 9.81 4.13 5.79
C ILE A 124 9.08 4.20 4.45
N ASP A 125 9.49 5.09 3.55
CA ASP A 125 8.90 5.23 2.21
C ASP A 125 8.97 3.91 1.44
N VAL A 126 10.15 3.29 1.35
CA VAL A 126 10.31 2.03 0.60
C VAL A 126 9.52 0.90 1.25
N GLY A 127 9.59 0.74 2.57
CA GLY A 127 8.80 -0.28 3.28
C GLY A 127 7.30 -0.11 3.05
N LEU A 128 6.80 1.12 3.11
CA LEU A 128 5.38 1.44 2.88
C LEU A 128 4.96 1.11 1.44
N ARG A 129 5.78 1.48 0.45
CA ARG A 129 5.51 1.19 -0.97
C ARG A 129 5.50 -0.31 -1.24
N VAL A 130 6.44 -1.08 -0.67
CA VAL A 130 6.48 -2.54 -0.80
C VAL A 130 5.23 -3.17 -0.19
N GLY A 131 4.86 -2.78 1.04
CA GLY A 131 3.64 -3.27 1.68
C GLY A 131 2.38 -2.98 0.85
N LEU A 132 2.24 -1.74 0.37
CA LEU A 132 1.10 -1.36 -0.47
C LEU A 132 1.09 -2.11 -1.82
N ALA A 133 2.26 -2.34 -2.43
CA ALA A 133 2.36 -3.12 -3.66
C ALA A 133 1.89 -4.56 -3.46
N VAL A 134 2.34 -5.23 -2.39
CA VAL A 134 1.86 -6.57 -2.05
C VAL A 134 0.34 -6.59 -1.83
N LEU A 135 -0.23 -5.62 -1.10
CA LEU A 135 -1.68 -5.52 -0.88
C LEU A 135 -2.49 -5.39 -2.15
N THR A 136 -1.99 -4.60 -3.09
CA THR A 136 -2.63 -4.26 -4.37
C THR A 136 -2.25 -5.21 -5.50
N GLU A 137 -1.67 -6.36 -5.15
CA GLU A 137 -1.21 -7.40 -6.07
C GLU A 137 -0.16 -6.94 -7.10
N ALA A 138 0.45 -5.78 -6.85
CA ALA A 138 1.34 -5.06 -7.76
C ALA A 138 0.72 -4.86 -9.16
N VAL A 139 -0.61 -4.70 -9.21
CA VAL A 139 -1.36 -4.39 -10.45
C VAL A 139 -1.74 -2.91 -10.52
N LEU A 140 -1.82 -2.26 -9.37
CA LEU A 140 -2.25 -0.87 -9.27
C LEU A 140 -1.04 0.07 -9.19
N VAL A 141 -1.20 1.29 -9.72
CA VAL A 141 -0.18 2.34 -9.68
C VAL A 141 -0.06 3.02 -8.32
N ALA A 142 -0.94 2.68 -7.36
CA ALA A 142 -1.00 3.32 -6.04
C ALA A 142 0.33 3.32 -5.25
N PRO A 143 1.18 2.27 -5.29
CA PRO A 143 2.50 2.30 -4.65
C PRO A 143 3.48 3.30 -5.28
N LEU A 144 3.25 3.70 -6.53
CA LEU A 144 4.09 4.67 -7.25
C LEU A 144 3.50 6.07 -7.17
N GLU A 145 2.23 6.23 -7.53
CA GLU A 145 1.57 7.53 -7.71
C GLU A 145 0.61 7.90 -6.58
N GLY A 146 0.23 6.94 -5.73
CA GLY A 146 -0.70 7.18 -4.63
C GLY A 146 -0.03 7.74 -3.38
N ILE A 147 1.27 7.46 -3.21
CA ILE A 147 2.12 8.02 -2.16
C ILE A 147 3.13 8.93 -2.85
N SER A 148 3.01 10.25 -2.67
CA SER A 148 3.96 11.19 -3.25
C SER A 148 5.29 11.13 -2.49
N GLU A 149 5.24 11.13 -1.16
CA GLU A 149 6.42 11.04 -0.30
C GLU A 149 6.05 10.64 1.13
N VAL A 150 7.06 10.26 1.91
CA VAL A 150 6.99 10.11 3.35
C VAL A 150 7.96 11.09 3.99
N ARG A 151 7.49 11.85 4.98
CA ARG A 151 8.29 12.82 5.73
C ARG A 151 8.28 12.53 7.21
N LEU A 152 9.35 12.91 7.88
CA LEU A 152 9.44 12.96 9.33
C LEU A 152 9.26 14.40 9.81
N LEU A 153 8.13 14.66 10.45
CA LEU A 153 7.78 15.96 10.99
C LEU A 153 7.84 15.93 12.52
N ASN A 154 7.70 17.10 13.14
CA ASN A 154 7.81 17.23 14.60
C ASN A 154 6.47 17.64 15.19
N ASN A 155 6.15 17.10 16.36
CA ASN A 155 5.07 17.54 17.23
C ASN A 155 5.44 18.85 17.95
N VAL A 156 4.49 19.41 18.71
CA VAL A 156 4.73 20.64 19.50
C VAL A 156 5.81 20.45 20.56
N ASP A 157 5.88 19.26 21.16
CA ASP A 157 6.90 18.89 22.15
C ASP A 157 8.28 18.59 21.55
N GLY A 158 8.41 18.65 20.21
CA GLY A 158 9.63 18.37 19.47
C GLY A 158 9.85 16.90 19.13
N SER A 159 8.99 15.98 19.60
CA SER A 159 9.05 14.57 19.22
C SER A 159 8.76 14.38 17.73
N GLN A 160 9.43 13.43 17.10
CA GLN A 160 9.31 13.17 15.67
C GLN A 160 8.20 12.15 15.39
N PHE A 161 7.46 12.33 14.29
CA PHE A 161 6.40 11.42 13.84
C PHE A 161 6.41 11.27 12.31
N VAL A 162 5.70 10.27 11.80
CA VAL A 162 5.57 10.00 10.35
C VAL A 162 4.39 10.74 9.74
N SER A 163 4.64 11.50 8.67
CA SER A 163 3.66 12.11 7.79
C SER A 163 3.69 11.42 6.43
N VAL A 164 2.58 10.80 6.02
CA VAL A 164 2.47 10.15 4.71
C VAL A 164 1.72 11.09 3.77
N HIS A 165 2.34 11.47 2.67
CA HIS A 165 1.76 12.37 1.69
C HIS A 165 1.05 11.54 0.61
N PHE A 166 -0.28 11.52 0.68
CA PHE A 166 -1.12 10.83 -0.29
C PHE A 166 -1.54 11.77 -1.43
N ALA A 167 -1.48 11.27 -2.66
CA ALA A 167 -1.93 11.97 -3.85
C ALA A 167 -3.26 11.41 -4.37
N GLY A 168 -3.94 12.16 -5.26
CA GLY A 168 -5.24 11.77 -5.84
C GLY A 168 -5.30 10.35 -6.44
N PRO A 169 -4.24 9.84 -7.13
CA PRO A 169 -4.20 8.48 -7.66
C PRO A 169 -4.38 7.37 -6.60
N ILE A 170 -4.22 7.66 -5.31
CA ILE A 170 -4.49 6.70 -4.22
C ILE A 170 -5.93 6.16 -4.25
N ARG A 171 -6.86 6.86 -4.92
CA ARG A 171 -8.22 6.36 -5.13
C ARG A 171 -8.25 5.01 -5.85
N ALA A 172 -7.33 4.78 -6.78
CA ALA A 172 -7.26 3.56 -7.57
C ALA A 172 -6.97 2.32 -6.70
N ALA A 173 -6.30 2.49 -5.56
CA ALA A 173 -6.02 1.42 -4.60
C ALA A 173 -7.30 0.84 -3.96
N GLY A 174 -8.36 1.64 -3.89
CA GLY A 174 -9.58 1.35 -3.13
C GLY A 174 -9.42 1.61 -1.63
N GLY A 175 -10.56 1.84 -0.95
CA GLY A 175 -10.58 2.25 0.46
C GLY A 175 -9.87 1.31 1.43
N THR A 176 -9.89 0.00 1.18
CA THR A 176 -9.21 -0.95 2.08
C THR A 176 -7.68 -0.80 2.00
N ALA A 177 -7.12 -0.66 0.80
CA ALA A 177 -5.69 -0.45 0.64
C ALA A 177 -5.25 0.93 1.16
N GLN A 178 -6.09 1.96 1.00
CA GLN A 178 -5.87 3.29 1.60
C GLN A 178 -5.69 3.21 3.12
N ALA A 179 -6.63 2.56 3.82
CA ALA A 179 -6.56 2.45 5.28
C ALA A 179 -5.46 1.49 5.75
N LEU A 180 -5.21 0.40 5.02
CA LEU A 180 -4.09 -0.49 5.33
C LEU A 180 -2.72 0.18 5.09
N ALA A 181 -2.60 1.14 4.17
CA ALA A 181 -1.37 1.94 4.03
C ALA A 181 -1.09 2.75 5.30
N VAL A 182 -2.12 3.33 5.93
CA VAL A 182 -2.00 4.03 7.22
C VAL A 182 -1.57 3.06 8.33
N LEU A 183 -2.14 1.86 8.35
CA LEU A 183 -1.75 0.80 9.30
C LEU A 183 -0.31 0.34 9.10
N ILE A 184 0.13 0.13 7.85
CA ILE A 184 1.51 -0.24 7.52
C ILE A 184 2.48 0.86 7.96
N ALA A 185 2.16 2.14 7.70
CA ALA A 185 2.98 3.26 8.15
C ALA A 185 3.11 3.28 9.69
N ASP A 186 2.03 3.01 10.41
CA ASP A 186 2.07 2.87 11.88
C ASP A 186 2.90 1.66 12.35
N MET A 187 2.91 0.57 11.60
CA MET A 187 3.72 -0.61 11.93
C MET A 187 5.20 -0.38 11.69
N ILE A 188 5.56 0.24 10.57
CA ILE A 188 6.94 0.59 10.27
C ILE A 188 7.47 1.61 11.28
N ARG A 189 6.70 2.65 11.59
CA ARG A 189 7.16 3.71 12.50
C ARG A 189 7.39 3.18 13.91
N ARG A 190 6.61 2.19 14.38
CA ARG A 190 6.88 1.47 15.64
C ARG A 190 8.15 0.65 15.56
N GLU A 191 8.33 -0.10 14.47
CA GLU A 191 9.52 -0.91 14.23
C GLU A 191 10.81 -0.08 14.25
N LEU A 192 10.75 1.12 13.69
CA LEU A 192 11.88 2.04 13.62
C LEU A 192 11.95 3.04 14.79
N ASN A 193 11.17 2.83 15.85
CA ASN A 193 11.13 3.65 17.07
C ASN A 193 10.84 5.15 16.83
N VAL A 194 9.98 5.45 15.86
CA VAL A 194 9.47 6.81 15.61
C VAL A 194 8.21 7.06 16.45
N GLY A 195 8.10 8.27 16.98
CA GLY A 195 7.01 8.70 17.85
C GLY A 195 5.64 8.70 17.16
N HIS A 196 4.60 8.91 17.97
CA HIS A 196 3.22 9.04 17.48
C HIS A 196 2.92 10.49 17.10
N TYR A 197 2.08 10.68 16.09
CA TYR A 197 1.54 11.98 15.72
C TYR A 197 0.63 12.54 16.83
N GLN A 198 0.83 13.80 17.18
CA GLN A 198 0.01 14.55 18.14
C GLN A 198 -0.56 15.79 17.44
N PRO A 199 -1.77 15.70 16.85
CA PRO A 199 -2.35 16.81 16.12
C PRO A 199 -2.69 17.99 17.03
N THR A 200 -2.40 19.18 16.53
CA THR A 200 -2.89 20.44 17.07
C THR A 200 -4.32 20.73 16.62
N ASP A 201 -5.05 21.55 17.37
CA ASP A 201 -6.42 21.93 16.97
C ASP A 201 -6.49 22.56 15.56
N PRO A 202 -5.56 23.45 15.14
CA PRO A 202 -5.55 23.95 13.77
C PRO A 202 -5.36 22.87 12.70
N GLU A 203 -4.56 21.82 12.95
CA GLU A 203 -4.40 20.69 12.01
C GLU A 203 -5.71 19.89 11.87
N VAL A 204 -6.45 19.70 12.96
CA VAL A 204 -7.75 19.02 12.94
C VAL A 204 -8.82 19.85 12.26
N GLU A 205 -8.91 21.14 12.61
CA GLU A 205 -9.88 22.07 12.02
C GLU A 205 -9.60 22.31 10.52
N ARG A 206 -8.32 22.27 10.11
CA ARG A 206 -7.96 22.26 8.68
C ARG A 206 -8.60 21.11 7.94
N VAL A 207 -8.52 19.88 8.46
CA VAL A 207 -9.16 18.72 7.80
C VAL A 207 -10.68 18.89 7.74
N LYS A 208 -11.32 19.41 8.80
CA LYS A 208 -12.77 19.71 8.80
C LYS A 208 -13.14 20.72 7.73
N GLU A 209 -12.36 21.80 7.59
CA GLU A 209 -12.57 22.82 6.56
C GLU A 209 -12.39 22.23 5.15
N GLU A 210 -11.34 21.42 4.93
CA GLU A 210 -11.12 20.74 3.65
C GLU A 210 -12.30 19.86 3.26
N PHE A 211 -12.83 19.04 4.18
CA PHE A 211 -14.06 18.27 3.93
C PHE A 211 -15.26 19.18 3.64
N GLY A 212 -15.41 20.30 4.33
CA GLY A 212 -16.49 21.26 4.09
C GLY A 212 -16.44 21.89 2.69
N LEU A 213 -15.24 22.22 2.22
CA LEU A 213 -15.00 22.89 0.94
C LEU A 213 -14.90 21.93 -0.25
N TYR A 214 -14.52 20.67 -0.04
CA TYR A 214 -14.32 19.71 -1.11
C TYR A 214 -15.61 19.51 -1.93
N ARG A 215 -15.48 19.51 -3.26
CA ARG A 215 -16.61 19.32 -4.20
C ARG A 215 -16.53 18.02 -4.99
N GLY A 216 -15.43 17.28 -4.86
CA GLY A 216 -15.30 15.95 -5.44
C GLY A 216 -16.26 14.96 -4.77
N ASN A 217 -16.66 13.94 -5.53
CA ASN A 217 -17.52 12.88 -5.00
C ASN A 217 -16.74 11.97 -4.06
N LEU A 218 -17.22 11.81 -2.82
CA LEU A 218 -16.72 10.86 -1.83
C LEU A 218 -17.78 9.78 -1.61
N GLN A 219 -17.36 8.53 -1.55
CA GLN A 219 -18.24 7.42 -1.18
C GLN A 219 -18.77 7.55 0.24
N TYR A 220 -18.00 8.20 1.11
CA TYR A 220 -18.36 8.47 2.48
C TYR A 220 -17.78 9.81 2.93
N ARG A 221 -18.62 10.61 3.57
CA ARG A 221 -18.28 11.96 4.01
C ARG A 221 -18.46 12.00 5.53
N PRO A 222 -17.38 11.86 6.32
CA PRO A 222 -17.48 11.86 7.76
C PRO A 222 -18.00 13.20 8.26
N SER A 223 -18.75 13.16 9.36
CA SER A 223 -19.18 14.34 10.10
C SER A 223 -17.97 15.07 10.72
N PRO A 224 -18.09 16.36 11.08
CA PRO A 224 -17.02 17.07 11.78
C PRO A 224 -16.57 16.39 13.09
N HIS A 225 -17.48 15.69 13.77
CA HIS A 225 -17.15 14.92 14.97
C HIS A 225 -16.29 13.70 14.64
N GLU A 226 -16.67 12.93 13.62
CA GLU A 226 -15.89 11.77 13.16
C GLU A 226 -14.50 12.19 12.66
N ILE A 227 -14.40 13.34 11.96
CA ILE A 227 -13.12 13.90 11.53
C ILE A 227 -12.24 14.25 12.74
N ASP A 228 -12.81 14.88 13.77
CA ASP A 228 -12.07 15.21 14.99
C ASP A 228 -11.51 13.94 15.65
N GLU A 229 -12.36 12.95 15.85
CA GLU A 229 -11.98 11.70 16.51
C GLU A 229 -10.92 10.92 15.71
N ILE A 230 -11.11 10.77 14.38
CA ILE A 230 -10.20 9.95 13.56
C ILE A 230 -8.83 10.61 13.39
N VAL A 231 -8.78 11.94 13.19
CA VAL A 231 -7.52 12.66 13.01
C VAL A 231 -6.73 12.68 14.31
N ARG A 232 -7.40 12.87 15.46
CA ARG A 232 -6.75 12.85 16.78
C ARG A 232 -6.26 11.48 17.22
N ALA A 233 -6.95 10.41 16.81
CA ALA A 233 -6.57 9.06 17.19
C ALA A 233 -5.52 8.44 16.26
N CYS A 234 -5.40 8.91 15.02
CA CYS A 234 -4.49 8.33 14.04
C CYS A 234 -3.01 8.56 14.45
N PRO A 235 -2.20 7.50 14.58
CA PRO A 235 -0.82 7.62 15.09
C PRO A 235 0.19 8.16 14.06
N VAL A 236 -0.22 8.28 12.80
CA VAL A 236 0.54 8.88 11.70
C VAL A 236 -0.29 10.02 11.10
N MET A 237 0.37 11.04 10.57
CA MET A 237 -0.34 12.14 9.91
C MET A 237 -0.71 11.71 8.49
N ILE A 238 -2.00 11.67 8.20
CA ILE A 238 -2.52 11.53 6.83
C ILE A 238 -2.42 12.90 6.17
N ASN A 239 -1.42 13.08 5.33
CA ASN A 239 -1.09 14.34 4.66
C ASN A 239 -1.12 14.15 3.13
N GLY A 240 -0.73 15.17 2.36
CA GLY A 240 -0.72 15.07 0.92
C GLY A 240 -0.55 16.42 0.23
N GLU A 241 -0.34 16.35 -1.08
CA GLU A 241 -0.28 17.53 -1.94
C GLU A 241 -1.67 18.12 -2.17
N SER A 242 -1.71 19.42 -2.45
CA SER A 242 -2.93 20.10 -2.83
C SER A 242 -3.38 19.71 -4.25
N THR A 243 -4.49 19.00 -4.35
CA THR A 243 -5.03 18.54 -5.64
C THR A 243 -6.12 19.44 -6.19
N GLU A 244 -6.77 20.24 -5.34
CA GLU A 244 -7.83 21.15 -5.76
C GLU A 244 -7.32 22.58 -5.96
N ARG A 245 -8.11 23.39 -6.66
CA ARG A 245 -7.84 24.83 -6.84
C ARG A 245 -8.41 25.70 -5.73
N ILE A 246 -9.21 25.12 -4.84
CA ILE A 246 -9.90 25.84 -3.76
C ILE A 246 -8.94 25.97 -2.57
N GLU A 247 -8.79 27.18 -2.05
CA GLU A 247 -8.04 27.50 -0.84
C GLU A 247 -8.93 27.45 0.41
N CYS A 248 -8.37 26.96 1.51
CA CYS A 248 -8.94 27.05 2.85
C CYS A 248 -8.83 28.50 3.35
N ALA A 249 -9.95 29.08 3.76
CA ALA A 249 -10.05 30.47 4.17
C ALA A 249 -9.74 30.66 5.66
N GLY A 250 -10.13 29.71 6.51
CA GLY A 250 -9.92 29.77 7.96
C GLY A 250 -8.54 29.24 8.37
N TYR A 251 -8.23 28.02 7.93
CA TYR A 251 -7.05 27.26 8.30
C TYR A 251 -6.10 27.04 7.12
N GLY A 252 -5.96 28.04 6.24
CA GLY A 252 -5.08 27.96 5.07
C GLY A 252 -3.61 27.73 5.42
N ASN A 253 -3.09 28.41 6.45
CA ASN A 253 -1.70 28.25 6.89
C ASN A 253 -1.65 27.55 8.24
N VAL A 254 -1.31 26.27 8.23
CA VAL A 254 -1.23 25.42 9.42
C VAL A 254 0.13 24.72 9.42
N ARG A 255 0.67 24.49 10.63
CA ARG A 255 1.92 23.73 10.80
C ARG A 255 1.82 22.38 10.09
N ASN A 256 2.95 21.88 9.58
CA ASN A 256 3.06 20.56 8.96
C ASN A 256 2.21 20.39 7.68
N ILE A 257 1.60 21.47 7.16
CA ILE A 257 0.81 21.48 5.93
C ILE A 257 1.36 22.60 5.05
N ASP A 258 1.93 22.22 3.91
CA ASP A 258 2.75 23.13 3.09
C ASP A 258 1.92 24.19 2.34
N GLU A 259 0.73 23.81 1.86
CA GLU A 259 -0.09 24.62 0.97
C GLU A 259 -1.48 24.92 1.55
N PRO A 260 -2.10 26.07 1.20
CA PRO A 260 -3.44 26.43 1.68
C PRO A 260 -4.59 25.76 0.93
N ARG A 261 -4.30 25.02 -0.15
CA ARG A 261 -5.31 24.40 -1.01
C ARG A 261 -5.72 23.00 -0.52
N ILE A 262 -6.92 22.57 -0.89
CA ILE A 262 -7.46 21.27 -0.44
C ILE A 262 -6.62 20.10 -0.97
N ARG A 263 -6.31 19.17 -0.07
CA ARG A 263 -5.57 17.94 -0.32
C ARG A 263 -6.52 16.76 -0.55
N GLY A 264 -6.89 16.48 -1.80
CA GLY A 264 -7.87 15.45 -2.13
C GLY A 264 -7.45 14.03 -1.71
N GLY A 265 -6.15 13.71 -1.77
CA GLY A 265 -5.61 12.43 -1.28
C GLY A 265 -5.91 12.19 0.20
N VAL A 266 -5.77 13.22 1.04
CA VAL A 266 -6.10 13.17 2.48
C VAL A 266 -7.57 12.83 2.69
N LEU A 267 -8.45 13.50 1.96
CA LEU A 267 -9.90 13.32 2.08
C LEU A 267 -10.35 11.93 1.65
N LEU A 268 -9.72 11.38 0.60
CA LEU A 268 -9.96 10.02 0.14
C LEU A 268 -9.56 9.00 1.21
N VAL A 269 -8.34 9.12 1.75
CA VAL A 269 -7.82 8.17 2.75
C VAL A 269 -8.62 8.24 4.05
N ILE A 270 -8.97 9.43 4.53
CA ILE A 270 -9.79 9.58 5.75
C ILE A 270 -11.23 9.10 5.49
N GLY A 271 -11.88 9.60 4.46
CA GLY A 271 -13.31 9.33 4.20
C GLY A 271 -13.57 7.93 3.64
N GLU A 272 -12.97 7.60 2.49
CA GLU A 272 -13.21 6.33 1.79
C GLU A 272 -12.37 5.18 2.34
N GLY A 273 -11.26 5.49 3.00
CA GLY A 273 -10.40 4.53 3.68
C GLY A 273 -10.79 4.33 5.15
N MET A 274 -10.26 5.18 6.03
CA MET A 274 -10.30 5.00 7.48
C MET A 274 -11.73 4.91 8.02
N CYS A 275 -12.62 5.85 7.66
CA CYS A 275 -13.99 5.84 8.14
C CYS A 275 -14.83 4.76 7.44
N LEU A 276 -14.93 4.79 6.11
CA LEU A 276 -15.80 3.86 5.37
C LEU A 276 -15.40 2.38 5.50
N LYS A 277 -14.10 2.09 5.67
CA LYS A 277 -13.60 0.71 5.80
C LYS A 277 -13.24 0.33 7.22
N ALA A 278 -13.59 1.14 8.22
CA ALA A 278 -13.37 0.85 9.63
C ALA A 278 -13.75 -0.59 10.05
N PRO A 279 -14.92 -1.17 9.66
CA PRO A 279 -15.25 -2.55 10.05
C PRO A 279 -14.28 -3.60 9.50
N LYS A 280 -13.70 -3.35 8.32
CA LYS A 280 -12.71 -4.28 7.74
C LYS A 280 -11.35 -4.09 8.40
N ILE A 281 -10.96 -2.84 8.68
CA ILE A 281 -9.70 -2.53 9.35
C ILE A 281 -9.68 -3.08 10.78
N GLN A 282 -10.79 -2.95 11.51
CA GLN A 282 -10.94 -3.54 12.84
C GLN A 282 -10.61 -5.04 12.85
N LYS A 283 -11.14 -5.81 11.90
CA LYS A 283 -10.85 -7.25 11.79
C LYS A 283 -9.37 -7.53 11.60
N HIS A 284 -8.67 -6.71 10.82
CA HIS A 284 -7.23 -6.86 10.60
C HIS A 284 -6.44 -6.48 11.87
N THR A 285 -6.78 -5.38 12.53
CA THR A 285 -6.10 -4.94 13.75
C THR A 285 -6.32 -5.92 14.91
N GLU A 286 -7.50 -6.50 15.05
CA GLU A 286 -7.79 -7.54 16.04
C GLU A 286 -7.00 -8.82 15.76
N ARG A 287 -6.98 -9.30 14.50
CA ARG A 287 -6.23 -10.50 14.11
C ARG A 287 -4.73 -10.36 14.38
N LEU A 288 -4.19 -9.17 14.18
CA LEU A 288 -2.78 -8.85 14.37
C LEU A 288 -2.44 -8.40 15.81
N ASN A 289 -3.43 -8.36 16.71
CA ASN A 289 -3.31 -7.85 18.09
C ASN A 289 -2.64 -6.46 18.16
N MET A 290 -3.08 -5.55 17.29
CA MET A 290 -2.50 -4.23 17.11
C MET A 290 -2.82 -3.28 18.26
N PRO A 291 -1.83 -2.86 19.07
CA PRO A 291 -2.10 -1.97 20.19
C PRO A 291 -2.41 -0.55 19.71
N GLY A 292 -3.38 0.12 20.34
CA GLY A 292 -3.69 1.53 20.07
C GLY A 292 -4.55 1.79 18.83
N TRP A 293 -5.11 0.75 18.22
CA TRP A 293 -6.07 0.86 17.11
C TRP A 293 -7.54 0.70 17.53
N ASP A 294 -7.81 0.57 18.84
CA ASP A 294 -9.17 0.41 19.38
C ASP A 294 -10.13 1.54 18.98
N PHE A 295 -9.59 2.72 18.63
CA PHE A 295 -10.37 3.86 18.15
C PHE A 295 -11.15 3.53 16.88
N ILE A 296 -10.66 2.62 16.02
CA ILE A 296 -11.31 2.30 14.75
C ILE A 296 -12.67 1.64 14.96
N ALA A 297 -12.87 0.97 16.10
CA ALA A 297 -14.13 0.31 16.43
C ALA A 297 -15.30 1.30 16.57
N LYS A 298 -15.02 2.58 16.92
CA LYS A 298 -16.05 3.64 16.98
C LYS A 298 -16.67 3.97 15.62
N PHE A 299 -15.95 3.67 14.55
CA PHE A 299 -16.35 3.95 13.16
C PHE A 299 -16.85 2.67 12.46
N ALA A 300 -16.72 1.52 13.11
CA ALA A 300 -17.08 0.23 12.56
C ALA A 300 -18.56 -0.16 12.79
N SER A 301 -19.30 0.66 13.54
CA SER A 301 -20.70 0.46 13.94
C SER A 301 -21.72 0.96 12.93
#